data_AF-A0AAP9GAW1-F1
#
_entry.id   AF-A0AAP9GAW1-F1
#
_cell.length_a   1.000
_cell.length_b   1.000
_cell.length_c   1.000
_cell.angle_alpha   90.00
_cell.angle_beta   90.00
_cell.angle_gamma   90.00
#
_symmetry.space_group_name_H-M   'P 1'
#
loop_
_entity.id
_entity.type
_entity.pdbx_description
1 polymer ?
#
loop_
_entity_poly.entity_id
_entity_poly.type
_entity_poly.pdbx_seq_one_letter_code
_entity_poly.pdbx_strand_id
1 'polypeptide(L)'
;MKLTLSLGTLSANSLSIEQKQQALLDLMINAYEPHERTALFQTITDYRKNQLTSLFPEHQHKSYSVLFELMDYRDLIQRYPSTLSEEVALLEGVVGQCYMHWLDFWCECEIAAIKAKFPLEEYASTAPKLPFEDSAYYGALIERVEDAQLMVQAPSHPQAMPLSDAIALSNLELFIQGEKWYEMLPLLFLSQVGKHFIVLKHPDQEPCPTLVVSALIQDWSIHDTWLSYAPQFSNEQWNYCFPSYGYSEFTRLQLFTPSALLKCYSLPEFDSEFKLQLADTQAVCEVLRLTVSGNAQQKLYFLYLAQKELMSVLHQTGYKIGFTIIEQPFMLNFYQAIDAKAYFHSGYCDLNNDGKETYRGFWNFEMMVKAFSDTDFRGYKRAVREIRKRGSLERDEHV
;
A
#
# COMPACT_ATOMS: atom_id res chain seq x y z
N MET A 1 19.32 -13.19 28.05
CA MET A 1 20.02 -14.43 28.46
C MET A 1 19.45 -15.70 27.81
N LYS A 2 18.13 -15.99 27.86
CA LYS A 2 17.54 -17.11 27.09
C LYS A 2 17.58 -16.88 25.57
N LEU A 3 17.21 -15.68 25.11
CA LEU A 3 17.16 -15.35 23.69
C LEU A 3 18.55 -15.37 23.02
N THR A 4 19.55 -14.75 23.66
CA THR A 4 20.96 -14.76 23.23
C THR A 4 21.51 -16.17 23.01
N LEU A 5 21.22 -17.10 23.93
CA LEU A 5 21.61 -18.51 23.80
C LEU A 5 20.88 -19.21 22.65
N SER A 6 19.57 -18.97 22.51
CA SER A 6 18.77 -19.53 21.40
C SER A 6 19.25 -19.02 20.03
N LEU A 7 19.54 -17.72 19.90
CA LEU A 7 20.10 -17.12 18.68
C LEU A 7 21.49 -17.67 18.37
N GLY A 8 22.36 -17.80 19.37
CA GLY A 8 23.68 -18.41 19.20
C GLY A 8 23.59 -19.87 18.73
N THR A 9 22.67 -20.64 19.31
CA THR A 9 22.41 -22.03 18.91
C THR A 9 21.89 -22.08 17.47
N LEU A 10 20.94 -21.23 17.13
CA LEU A 10 20.34 -21.19 15.79
C LEU A 10 21.37 -20.78 14.72
N SER A 11 22.26 -19.83 15.04
CA SER A 11 23.36 -19.41 14.18
C SER A 11 24.35 -20.55 13.90
N ALA A 12 24.73 -21.30 14.94
CA ALA A 12 25.70 -22.40 14.85
C ALA A 12 25.14 -23.68 14.21
N ASN A 13 23.82 -23.87 14.23
CA ASN A 13 23.18 -25.07 13.71
C ASN A 13 23.21 -25.13 12.16
N SER A 14 23.42 -26.33 11.63
CA SER A 14 23.40 -26.66 10.20
C SER A 14 21.98 -26.99 9.68
N LEU A 15 20.97 -26.28 10.17
CA LEU A 15 19.59 -26.42 9.68
C LEU A 15 19.50 -25.95 8.21
N SER A 16 18.49 -26.45 7.47
CA SER A 16 18.16 -25.84 6.18
C SER A 16 17.74 -24.38 6.36
N ILE A 17 17.78 -23.60 5.27
CA ILE A 17 17.38 -22.18 5.31
C ILE A 17 15.94 -22.07 5.83
N GLU A 18 15.03 -22.90 5.32
CA GLU A 18 13.60 -22.89 5.65
C GLU A 18 13.36 -23.24 7.13
N GLN A 19 14.08 -24.25 7.63
CA GLN A 19 14.00 -24.63 9.05
C GLN A 19 14.55 -23.52 9.96
N LYS A 20 15.62 -22.85 9.53
CA LYS A 20 16.22 -21.73 10.28
C LYS A 20 15.30 -20.50 10.28
N GLN A 21 14.65 -20.20 9.15
CA GLN A 21 13.62 -19.17 9.06
C GLN A 21 12.49 -19.46 10.05
N GLN A 22 11.85 -20.64 9.96
CA GLN A 22 10.73 -20.98 10.86
C GLN A 22 11.13 -20.90 12.34
N ALA A 23 12.27 -21.47 12.71
CA ALA A 23 12.75 -21.41 14.09
C ALA A 23 13.04 -19.99 14.56
N LEU A 24 13.53 -19.11 13.68
CA LEU A 24 13.75 -17.70 14.00
C LEU A 24 12.43 -16.96 14.18
N LEU A 25 11.46 -17.19 13.30
CA LEU A 25 10.12 -16.61 13.40
C LEU A 25 9.46 -17.00 14.72
N ASP A 26 9.44 -18.30 15.04
CA ASP A 26 8.87 -18.82 16.29
C ASP A 26 9.59 -18.21 17.51
N LEU A 27 10.92 -18.09 17.45
CA LEU A 27 11.71 -17.51 18.53
C LEU A 27 11.32 -16.05 18.78
N MET A 28 11.20 -15.24 17.74
CA MET A 28 10.85 -13.83 17.88
C MET A 28 9.42 -13.60 18.34
N ILE A 29 8.47 -14.36 17.79
CA ILE A 29 7.05 -14.27 18.15
C ILE A 29 6.83 -14.64 19.62
N ASN A 30 7.56 -15.65 20.12
CA ASN A 30 7.45 -16.09 21.51
C ASN A 30 8.26 -15.23 22.50
N ALA A 31 9.27 -14.49 22.02
CA ALA A 31 10.16 -13.72 22.88
C ALA A 31 9.69 -12.28 23.13
N TYR A 32 8.91 -11.70 22.21
CA TYR A 32 8.52 -10.29 22.27
C TYR A 32 7.03 -10.08 22.02
N GLU A 33 6.43 -9.22 22.83
CA GLU A 33 5.10 -8.67 22.55
C GLU A 33 5.12 -7.83 21.26
N PRO A 34 3.98 -7.64 20.57
CA PRO A 34 3.93 -6.94 19.29
C PRO A 34 4.58 -5.54 19.29
N HIS A 35 4.38 -4.78 20.36
CA HIS A 35 4.95 -3.43 20.49
C HIS A 35 6.47 -3.45 20.74
N GLU A 36 6.97 -4.41 21.52
CA GLU A 36 8.41 -4.59 21.77
C GLU A 36 9.11 -5.03 20.49
N ARG A 37 8.51 -5.97 19.76
CA ARG A 37 9.02 -6.45 18.48
C ARG A 37 9.07 -5.33 17.44
N THR A 38 8.01 -4.54 17.33
CA THR A 38 7.97 -3.36 16.44
C THR A 38 9.08 -2.36 16.80
N ALA A 39 9.26 -2.04 18.09
CA ALA A 39 10.28 -1.11 18.53
C ALA A 39 11.71 -1.63 18.24
N LEU A 40 11.96 -2.92 18.49
CA LEU A 40 13.22 -3.57 18.13
C LEU A 40 13.48 -3.47 16.63
N PHE A 41 12.48 -3.84 15.82
CA PHE A 41 12.63 -3.86 14.37
C PHE A 41 12.82 -2.49 13.76
N GLN A 42 12.11 -1.49 14.26
CA GLN A 42 12.31 -0.09 13.89
C GLN A 42 13.72 0.38 14.23
N THR A 43 14.21 0.08 15.44
CA THR A 43 15.54 0.51 15.90
C THR A 43 16.65 -0.04 15.00
N ILE A 44 16.58 -1.32 14.64
CA ILE A 44 17.56 -1.95 13.73
C ILE A 44 17.45 -1.34 12.33
N THR A 45 16.22 -1.11 11.85
CA THR A 45 15.97 -0.51 10.53
C THR A 45 16.57 0.89 10.44
N ASP A 46 16.32 1.76 11.44
CA ASP A 46 16.85 3.12 11.44
C ASP A 46 18.38 3.13 11.53
N TYR A 47 18.95 2.24 12.34
CA TYR A 47 20.40 2.06 12.42
C TYR A 47 21.00 1.69 11.06
N ARG A 48 20.44 0.68 10.38
CA ARG A 48 20.94 0.22 9.07
C ARG A 48 20.67 1.20 7.96
N LYS A 49 19.52 1.88 7.96
CA LYS A 49 19.21 2.98 7.05
C LYS A 49 20.28 4.07 7.15
N ASN A 50 20.53 4.59 8.35
CA ASN A 50 21.52 5.65 8.56
C ASN A 50 22.93 5.23 8.11
N GLN A 51 23.30 3.97 8.37
CA GLN A 51 24.57 3.42 7.93
C GLN A 51 24.66 3.32 6.40
N LEU A 52 23.63 2.77 5.74
CA LEU A 52 23.57 2.64 4.29
C LEU A 52 23.57 4.02 3.60
N THR A 53 22.82 4.99 4.11
CA THR A 53 22.86 6.36 3.58
C THR A 53 24.19 7.06 3.81
N SER A 54 24.94 6.69 4.85
CA SER A 54 26.29 7.22 5.07
C SER A 54 27.31 6.61 4.11
N LEU A 55 27.14 5.33 3.76
CA LEU A 55 27.99 4.61 2.80
C LEU A 55 27.67 4.98 1.34
N PHE A 56 26.40 5.28 1.05
CA PHE A 56 25.87 5.58 -0.28
C PHE A 56 24.98 6.85 -0.26
N PRO A 57 25.57 8.05 -0.07
CA PRO A 57 24.81 9.29 0.08
C PRO A 57 23.88 9.61 -1.10
N GLU A 58 24.23 9.19 -2.31
CA GLU A 58 23.43 9.36 -3.51
C GLU A 58 22.07 8.61 -3.47
N HIS A 59 21.93 7.65 -2.56
CA HIS A 59 20.70 6.87 -2.35
C HIS A 59 19.83 7.38 -1.20
N GLN A 60 20.16 8.51 -0.57
CA GLN A 60 19.46 9.02 0.63
C GLN A 60 17.94 9.22 0.47
N HIS A 61 17.47 9.47 -0.75
CA HIS A 61 16.06 9.71 -1.08
C HIS A 61 15.39 8.54 -1.80
N LYS A 62 16.10 7.41 -1.95
CA LYS A 62 15.57 6.21 -2.59
C LYS A 62 14.69 5.40 -1.63
N SER A 63 13.87 4.52 -2.20
CA SER A 63 13.03 3.61 -1.43
C SER A 63 13.86 2.68 -0.55
N TYR A 64 13.23 2.12 0.48
CA TYR A 64 13.82 1.12 1.36
C TYR A 64 14.19 -0.15 0.61
N SER A 65 13.41 -0.55 -0.39
CA SER A 65 13.74 -1.69 -1.26
C SER A 65 15.07 -1.48 -2.00
N VAL A 66 15.27 -0.30 -2.59
CA VAL A 66 16.54 0.03 -3.26
C VAL A 66 17.68 0.11 -2.24
N LEU A 67 17.46 0.81 -1.12
CA LEU A 67 18.51 1.07 -0.13
C LEU A 67 19.05 -0.22 0.52
N PHE A 68 18.15 -1.14 0.91
CA PHE A 68 18.53 -2.39 1.60
C PHE A 68 19.00 -3.49 0.65
N GLU A 69 18.88 -3.30 -0.67
CA GLU A 69 19.42 -4.19 -1.70
C GLU A 69 20.78 -3.72 -2.26
N LEU A 70 21.31 -2.57 -1.81
CA LEU A 70 22.62 -2.04 -2.27
C LEU A 70 23.79 -2.97 -1.94
N MET A 71 23.66 -3.78 -0.89
CA MET A 71 24.67 -4.72 -0.42
C MET A 71 23.97 -5.95 0.13
N ASP A 72 24.52 -7.13 -0.16
CA ASP A 72 24.09 -8.36 0.49
C ASP A 72 24.13 -8.17 2.02
N TYR A 73 23.03 -8.52 2.69
CA TYR A 73 22.88 -8.20 4.10
C TYR A 73 23.90 -8.93 4.97
N ARG A 74 24.35 -10.12 4.58
CA ARG A 74 25.43 -10.83 5.27
C ARG A 74 26.75 -10.08 5.15
N ASP A 75 27.06 -9.56 3.98
CA ASP A 75 28.25 -8.74 3.74
C ASP A 75 28.20 -7.44 4.55
N LEU A 76 27.03 -6.79 4.60
CA LEU A 76 26.82 -5.56 5.37
C LEU A 76 27.13 -5.78 6.85
N ILE A 77 26.55 -6.81 7.47
CA ILE A 77 26.74 -7.07 8.91
C ILE A 77 28.16 -7.57 9.24
N GLN A 78 28.85 -8.22 8.30
CA GLN A 78 30.23 -8.66 8.49
C GLN A 78 31.23 -7.50 8.40
N ARG A 79 31.07 -6.63 7.41
CA ARG A 79 31.96 -5.47 7.20
C ARG A 79 31.68 -4.35 8.19
N TYR A 80 30.42 -4.20 8.57
CA TYR A 80 29.95 -3.15 9.48
C TYR A 80 29.08 -3.76 10.59
N PRO A 81 29.70 -4.42 11.59
CA PRO A 81 28.96 -5.02 12.70
C PRO A 81 28.10 -4.02 13.46
N SER A 82 26.95 -4.47 13.97
CA SER A 82 26.06 -3.63 14.75
C SER A 82 26.66 -3.22 16.08
N THR A 83 26.47 -1.95 16.44
CA THR A 83 26.89 -1.40 17.73
C THR A 83 25.74 -1.26 18.72
N LEU A 84 24.53 -1.76 18.39
CA LEU A 84 23.34 -1.62 19.22
C LEU A 84 23.40 -2.49 20.47
N SER A 85 23.52 -3.81 20.30
CA SER A 85 23.72 -4.78 21.39
C SER A 85 24.24 -6.11 20.85
N GLU A 86 24.79 -6.96 21.72
CA GLU A 86 25.20 -8.32 21.36
C GLU A 86 24.02 -9.17 20.87
N GLU A 87 22.85 -9.01 21.48
CA GLU A 87 21.62 -9.71 21.08
C GLU A 87 21.17 -9.32 19.67
N VAL A 88 21.21 -8.02 19.36
CA VAL A 88 20.90 -7.52 18.01
C VAL A 88 21.93 -8.03 17.00
N ALA A 89 23.22 -7.99 17.32
CA ALA A 89 24.25 -8.49 16.40
C ALA A 89 24.07 -9.99 16.09
N LEU A 90 23.69 -10.80 17.10
CA LEU A 90 23.38 -12.22 16.90
C LEU A 90 22.12 -12.41 16.05
N LEU A 91 21.06 -11.63 16.32
CA LEU A 91 19.82 -11.67 15.54
C LEU A 91 20.10 -11.37 14.06
N GLU A 92 20.76 -10.25 13.77
CA GLU A 92 21.14 -9.88 12.41
C GLU A 92 22.05 -10.94 11.77
N GLY A 93 22.92 -11.58 12.55
CA GLY A 93 23.74 -12.72 12.14
C GLY A 93 22.92 -13.91 11.65
N VAL A 94 21.86 -14.29 12.35
CA VAL A 94 20.95 -15.36 11.91
C VAL A 94 20.14 -14.91 10.69
N VAL A 95 19.66 -13.65 10.69
CA VAL A 95 18.90 -13.10 9.56
C VAL A 95 19.73 -13.12 8.27
N GLY A 96 20.98 -12.66 8.29
CA GLY A 96 21.88 -12.70 7.13
C GLY A 96 22.26 -14.11 6.66
N GLN A 97 21.90 -15.15 7.41
CA GLN A 97 22.05 -16.53 6.95
C GLN A 97 20.85 -17.02 6.14
N CYS A 98 19.67 -16.43 6.32
CA CYS A 98 18.41 -17.01 5.83
C CYS A 98 17.42 -16.02 5.18
N TYR A 99 17.69 -14.72 5.18
CA TYR A 99 16.89 -13.70 4.47
C TYR A 99 17.80 -12.86 3.57
N MET A 100 17.25 -12.32 2.47
CA MET A 100 18.00 -11.45 1.56
C MET A 100 18.42 -10.16 2.27
N HIS A 101 17.51 -9.56 3.02
CA HIS A 101 17.79 -8.41 3.86
C HIS A 101 16.87 -8.31 5.08
N TRP A 102 17.23 -7.43 6.01
CA TRP A 102 16.50 -7.16 7.25
C TRP A 102 14.99 -6.97 7.10
N LEU A 103 14.54 -6.23 6.08
CA LEU A 103 13.13 -5.87 5.93
C LEU A 103 12.25 -7.03 5.47
N ASP A 104 12.82 -8.04 4.81
CA ASP A 104 12.11 -9.28 4.45
C ASP A 104 11.79 -10.05 5.72
N PHE A 105 12.80 -10.18 6.59
CA PHE A 105 12.63 -10.84 7.87
C PHE A 105 11.58 -10.16 8.73
N TRP A 106 11.60 -8.83 8.83
CA TRP A 106 10.55 -8.09 9.55
C TRP A 106 9.17 -8.41 8.96
N CYS A 107 8.99 -8.28 7.63
CA CYS A 107 7.71 -8.57 6.98
C CYS A 107 7.22 -10.00 7.25
N GLU A 108 8.07 -11.00 7.07
CA GLU A 108 7.75 -12.41 7.33
C GLU A 108 7.40 -12.67 8.80
N CYS A 109 8.06 -11.98 9.72
CA CYS A 109 7.76 -12.08 11.15
C CYS A 109 6.37 -11.54 11.49
N GLU A 110 5.95 -10.41 10.91
CA GLU A 110 4.59 -9.91 11.14
C GLU A 110 3.52 -10.76 10.45
N ILE A 111 3.81 -11.30 9.26
CA ILE A 111 2.91 -12.27 8.59
C ILE A 111 2.72 -13.50 9.49
N ALA A 112 3.82 -14.10 9.95
CA ALA A 112 3.79 -15.27 10.82
C ALA A 112 3.11 -14.98 12.16
N ALA A 113 3.33 -13.80 12.75
CA ALA A 113 2.67 -13.40 13.99
C ALA A 113 1.14 -13.30 13.85
N ILE A 114 0.62 -12.80 12.72
CA ILE A 114 -0.82 -12.79 12.47
C ILE A 114 -1.33 -14.21 12.23
N LYS A 115 -0.68 -14.99 11.37
CA LYS A 115 -1.11 -16.37 11.05
C LYS A 115 -1.10 -17.29 12.27
N ALA A 116 -0.17 -17.10 13.20
CA ALA A 116 -0.09 -17.86 14.45
C ALA A 116 -1.32 -17.67 15.37
N LYS A 117 -1.99 -16.50 15.31
CA LYS A 117 -3.24 -16.26 16.04
C LYS A 117 -4.43 -17.04 15.45
N PHE A 118 -4.35 -17.37 14.16
CA PHE A 118 -5.44 -17.97 13.39
C PHE A 118 -4.92 -19.20 12.62
N PRO A 119 -4.50 -20.28 13.30
CA PRO A 119 -3.94 -21.44 12.63
C PRO A 119 -4.96 -22.09 11.68
N LEU A 120 -4.48 -22.60 10.55
CA LEU A 120 -5.32 -23.37 9.61
C LEU A 120 -5.71 -24.71 10.25
N GLU A 121 -7.00 -25.05 10.22
CA GLU A 121 -7.45 -26.37 10.66
C GLU A 121 -7.05 -27.46 9.64
N GLU A 122 -6.63 -28.64 10.10
CA GLU A 122 -6.14 -29.76 9.26
C GLU A 122 -7.13 -30.19 8.14
N TYR A 123 -8.41 -29.86 8.28
CA TYR A 123 -9.48 -30.20 7.34
C TYR A 123 -10.11 -28.98 6.63
N ALA A 124 -9.72 -27.75 6.98
CA ALA A 124 -10.22 -26.53 6.36
C ALA A 124 -9.36 -26.20 5.13
N SER A 125 -9.60 -26.88 4.01
CA SER A 125 -8.79 -26.64 2.81
C SER A 125 -9.60 -26.77 1.54
N THR A 126 -10.35 -25.71 1.26
CA THR A 126 -10.45 -25.22 -0.11
C THR A 126 -10.36 -23.71 -0.08
N ALA A 127 -9.42 -23.15 -0.85
CA ALA A 127 -9.36 -21.72 -1.07
C ALA A 127 -10.74 -21.20 -1.51
N PRO A 128 -11.18 -20.02 -1.03
CA PRO A 128 -12.50 -19.50 -1.34
C PRO A 128 -12.66 -19.38 -2.85
N LYS A 129 -13.83 -19.76 -3.36
CA LYS A 129 -14.15 -19.55 -4.78
C LYS A 129 -14.38 -18.06 -5.02
N LEU A 130 -13.62 -17.50 -5.95
CA LEU A 130 -13.65 -16.08 -6.29
C LEU A 130 -14.13 -15.92 -7.73
N PRO A 131 -15.46 -15.80 -7.96
CA PRO A 131 -16.02 -15.64 -9.30
C PRO A 131 -15.72 -14.26 -9.89
N PHE A 132 -15.79 -14.15 -11.21
CA PHE A 132 -15.70 -12.89 -11.96
C PHE A 132 -17.10 -12.30 -12.20
N GLU A 133 -17.85 -12.06 -11.12
CA GLU A 133 -19.23 -11.57 -11.16
C GLU A 133 -19.43 -10.48 -10.12
N ASP A 134 -19.78 -9.26 -10.55
CA ASP A 134 -19.82 -8.08 -9.66
C ASP A 134 -20.82 -8.30 -8.50
N SER A 135 -21.95 -8.95 -8.76
CA SER A 135 -23.00 -9.27 -7.76
C SER A 135 -22.56 -10.23 -6.65
N ALA A 136 -21.44 -10.94 -6.84
CA ALA A 136 -20.88 -11.81 -5.80
C ALA A 136 -20.15 -11.02 -4.71
N TYR A 137 -19.99 -9.72 -4.89
CA TYR A 137 -19.22 -8.85 -4.01
C TYR A 137 -19.97 -7.57 -3.65
N TYR A 138 -19.53 -6.91 -2.59
CA TYR A 138 -20.02 -5.60 -2.20
C TYR A 138 -18.90 -4.75 -1.60
N GLY A 139 -18.93 -3.45 -1.90
CA GLY A 139 -18.09 -2.45 -1.24
C GLY A 139 -18.70 -1.96 0.08
N ALA A 140 -17.85 -1.65 1.05
CA ALA A 140 -18.26 -0.99 2.30
C ALA A 140 -17.18 -0.03 2.78
N LEU A 141 -17.59 1.05 3.44
CA LEU A 141 -16.72 1.95 4.17
C LEU A 141 -16.90 1.69 5.67
N ILE A 142 -15.81 1.32 6.34
CA ILE A 142 -15.79 1.04 7.78
C ILE A 142 -15.04 2.18 8.45
N GLU A 143 -15.73 2.98 9.27
CA GLU A 143 -15.15 4.16 9.93
C GLU A 143 -13.98 3.82 10.88
N ARG A 144 -14.08 2.69 11.58
CA ARG A 144 -13.09 2.21 12.55
C ARG A 144 -12.98 0.70 12.48
N VAL A 145 -12.01 0.20 11.72
CA VAL A 145 -11.82 -1.25 11.53
C VAL A 145 -11.37 -1.96 12.81
N GLU A 146 -10.76 -1.24 13.75
CA GLU A 146 -10.34 -1.77 15.04
C GLU A 146 -11.52 -2.11 15.97
N ASP A 147 -12.67 -1.45 15.79
CA ASP A 147 -13.88 -1.70 16.59
C ASP A 147 -14.83 -2.69 15.91
N ALA A 148 -14.60 -2.97 14.62
CA ALA A 148 -15.50 -3.79 13.81
C ALA A 148 -15.52 -5.24 14.29
N GLN A 149 -16.70 -5.73 14.69
CA GLN A 149 -16.91 -7.14 15.07
C GLN A 149 -17.02 -8.08 13.86
N LEU A 150 -16.50 -7.65 12.71
CA LEU A 150 -16.60 -8.39 11.46
C LEU A 150 -15.46 -9.40 11.35
N MET A 151 -15.82 -10.68 11.28
CA MET A 151 -14.89 -11.76 10.98
C MET A 151 -14.88 -12.01 9.48
N VAL A 152 -13.69 -12.11 8.90
CA VAL A 152 -13.47 -12.35 7.47
C VAL A 152 -12.36 -13.37 7.28
N GLN A 153 -12.27 -13.94 6.08
CA GLN A 153 -11.11 -14.72 5.65
C GLN A 153 -10.39 -14.02 4.50
N ALA A 154 -9.11 -14.36 4.28
CA ALA A 154 -8.33 -13.87 3.15
C ALA A 154 -8.10 -15.00 2.12
N PRO A 155 -7.95 -14.71 0.81
CA PRO A 155 -7.67 -15.74 -0.19
C PRO A 155 -6.40 -16.55 0.07
N SER A 156 -5.38 -15.94 0.66
CA SER A 156 -4.09 -16.56 1.04
C SER A 156 -4.14 -17.31 2.37
N HIS A 157 -5.15 -17.05 3.20
CA HIS A 157 -5.29 -17.62 4.53
C HIS A 157 -6.78 -17.84 4.84
N PRO A 158 -7.35 -18.99 4.43
CA PRO A 158 -8.78 -19.28 4.53
C PRO A 158 -9.22 -19.66 5.96
N GLN A 159 -8.79 -18.87 6.95
CA GLN A 159 -9.23 -18.95 8.34
C GLN A 159 -9.92 -17.64 8.70
N ALA A 160 -11.03 -17.73 9.44
CA ALA A 160 -11.74 -16.56 9.93
C ALA A 160 -10.86 -15.78 10.94
N MET A 161 -10.72 -14.48 10.72
CA MET A 161 -9.99 -13.53 11.56
C MET A 161 -10.70 -12.17 11.60
N PRO A 162 -10.43 -11.32 12.61
CA PRO A 162 -10.94 -9.95 12.64
C PRO A 162 -10.53 -9.18 11.38
N LEU A 163 -11.41 -8.28 10.93
CA LEU A 163 -11.17 -7.45 9.76
C LEU A 163 -9.82 -6.71 9.80
N SER A 164 -9.46 -6.14 10.95
CA SER A 164 -8.20 -5.42 11.13
C SER A 164 -6.97 -6.30 10.88
N ASP A 165 -6.96 -7.54 11.38
CA ASP A 165 -5.89 -8.50 11.13
C ASP A 165 -5.87 -8.97 9.67
N ALA A 166 -7.03 -9.13 9.02
CA ALA A 166 -7.11 -9.48 7.61
C ALA A 166 -6.58 -8.39 6.68
N ILE A 167 -6.86 -7.12 6.98
CA ILE A 167 -6.31 -5.97 6.24
C ILE A 167 -4.79 -5.90 6.43
N ALA A 168 -4.30 -6.04 7.66
CA ALA A 168 -2.86 -6.05 7.94
C ALA A 168 -2.14 -7.17 7.20
N LEU A 169 -2.69 -8.40 7.25
CA LEU A 169 -2.14 -9.54 6.53
C LEU A 169 -2.11 -9.30 5.02
N SER A 170 -3.22 -8.79 4.46
CA SER A 170 -3.30 -8.47 3.03
C SER A 170 -2.27 -7.41 2.63
N ASN A 171 -2.08 -6.36 3.43
CA ASN A 171 -1.09 -5.33 3.16
C ASN A 171 0.35 -5.84 3.26
N LEU A 172 0.64 -6.71 4.23
CA LEU A 172 1.94 -7.36 4.36
C LEU A 172 2.27 -8.23 3.14
N GLU A 173 1.38 -9.13 2.77
CA GLU A 173 1.61 -10.07 1.67
C GLU A 173 1.62 -9.38 0.29
N LEU A 174 0.73 -8.38 0.09
CA LEU A 174 0.52 -7.79 -1.23
C LEU A 174 1.36 -6.53 -1.45
N PHE A 175 1.36 -5.55 -0.54
CA PHE A 175 2.12 -4.31 -0.74
C PHE A 175 3.58 -4.45 -0.30
N ILE A 176 3.81 -4.97 0.90
CA ILE A 176 5.14 -4.95 1.50
C ILE A 176 5.99 -6.05 0.88
N GLN A 177 5.56 -7.30 0.95
CA GLN A 177 6.28 -8.43 0.38
C GLN A 177 6.17 -8.45 -1.16
N GLY A 178 4.96 -8.27 -1.70
CA GLY A 178 4.70 -8.37 -3.14
C GLY A 178 5.24 -7.21 -3.97
N GLU A 179 5.04 -5.97 -3.52
CA GLU A 179 5.43 -4.75 -4.24
C GLU A 179 6.64 -4.03 -3.59
N LYS A 180 7.26 -4.61 -2.56
CA LYS A 180 8.46 -4.11 -1.89
C LYS A 180 8.34 -2.71 -1.26
N TRP A 181 7.14 -2.30 -0.83
CA TRP A 181 6.90 -1.04 -0.12
C TRP A 181 7.25 -1.14 1.37
N TYR A 182 8.51 -1.40 1.70
CA TYR A 182 8.95 -1.61 3.08
C TYR A 182 8.84 -0.38 3.98
N GLU A 183 8.69 0.82 3.42
CA GLU A 183 8.38 2.06 4.16
C GLU A 183 7.06 1.94 4.94
N MET A 184 6.20 0.99 4.58
CA MET A 184 4.95 0.73 5.28
C MET A 184 5.12 -0.12 6.55
N LEU A 185 6.23 -0.84 6.73
CA LEU A 185 6.45 -1.68 7.92
C LEU A 185 6.36 -0.91 9.25
N PRO A 186 7.03 0.25 9.42
CA PRO A 186 6.88 1.09 10.61
C PRO A 186 5.44 1.59 10.84
N LEU A 187 4.65 1.62 9.76
CA LEU A 187 3.30 2.16 9.71
C LEU A 187 2.25 1.05 9.56
N LEU A 188 2.59 -0.19 9.93
CA LEU A 188 1.69 -1.34 9.80
C LEU A 188 0.41 -1.14 10.61
N PHE A 189 0.49 -0.46 11.75
CA PHE A 189 -0.67 -0.18 12.61
C PHE A 189 -1.81 0.53 11.86
N LEU A 190 -1.51 1.37 10.85
CA LEU A 190 -2.52 2.04 10.02
C LEU A 190 -3.35 1.05 9.18
N SER A 191 -2.88 -0.18 8.99
CA SER A 191 -3.66 -1.26 8.38
C SER A 191 -4.68 -1.88 9.35
N GLN A 192 -4.55 -1.62 10.65
CA GLN A 192 -5.40 -2.22 11.70
C GLN A 192 -6.33 -1.21 12.36
N VAL A 193 -6.21 0.08 12.04
CA VAL A 193 -6.99 1.15 12.67
C VAL A 193 -7.54 2.14 11.64
N GLY A 194 -8.57 2.86 12.05
CA GLY A 194 -9.14 3.97 11.31
C GLY A 194 -10.10 3.53 10.22
N LYS A 195 -10.27 4.42 9.24
CA LYS A 195 -11.29 4.29 8.21
C LYS A 195 -10.76 3.54 7.00
N HIS A 196 -11.41 2.45 6.64
CA HIS A 196 -11.03 1.65 5.47
C HIS A 196 -12.23 1.39 4.56
N PHE A 197 -12.00 1.55 3.27
CA PHE A 197 -12.84 0.96 2.25
C PHE A 197 -12.45 -0.51 2.07
N ILE A 198 -13.44 -1.39 1.96
CA ILE A 198 -13.23 -2.82 1.74
C ILE A 198 -14.16 -3.35 0.66
N VAL A 199 -13.74 -4.40 -0.04
CA VAL A 199 -14.63 -5.23 -0.87
C VAL A 199 -14.62 -6.64 -0.35
N LEU A 200 -15.82 -7.16 -0.11
CA LEU A 200 -16.05 -8.49 0.43
C LEU A 200 -16.80 -9.36 -0.57
N LYS A 201 -16.38 -10.60 -0.72
CA LYS A 201 -17.18 -11.65 -1.36
C LYS A 201 -18.28 -12.07 -0.39
N HIS A 202 -19.52 -12.15 -0.86
CA HIS A 202 -20.59 -12.79 -0.09
C HIS A 202 -20.22 -14.25 0.24
N PRO A 203 -20.53 -14.73 1.46
CA PRO A 203 -20.37 -16.14 1.78
C PRO A 203 -21.30 -16.99 0.92
N ASP A 204 -20.74 -18.00 0.24
CA ASP A 204 -21.46 -19.04 -0.50
C ASP A 204 -21.02 -20.38 0.05
N GLN A 205 -21.71 -20.82 1.12
CA GLN A 205 -21.40 -22.01 1.93
C GLN A 205 -20.16 -21.86 2.83
N GLU A 206 -19.40 -20.76 2.72
CA GLU A 206 -18.34 -20.41 3.68
C GLU A 206 -18.90 -19.79 4.98
N PRO A 207 -18.21 -19.92 6.13
CA PRO A 207 -18.70 -19.43 7.42
C PRO A 207 -18.63 -17.90 7.55
N CYS A 208 -17.79 -17.24 6.76
CA CYS A 208 -17.57 -15.80 6.81
C CYS A 208 -17.24 -15.25 5.40
N PRO A 209 -17.43 -13.93 5.18
CA PRO A 209 -17.10 -13.31 3.90
C PRO A 209 -15.59 -13.31 3.64
N THR A 210 -15.20 -13.21 2.38
CA THR A 210 -13.78 -13.16 1.97
C THR A 210 -13.38 -11.73 1.65
N LEU A 211 -12.34 -11.21 2.31
CA LEU A 211 -11.74 -9.91 2.00
C LEU A 211 -10.89 -10.02 0.73
N VAL A 212 -11.30 -9.29 -0.31
CA VAL A 212 -10.59 -9.27 -1.60
C VAL A 212 -9.92 -7.93 -1.90
N VAL A 213 -10.36 -6.86 -1.25
CA VAL A 213 -9.82 -5.50 -1.42
C VAL A 213 -9.85 -4.76 -0.09
N SER A 214 -8.82 -3.96 0.17
CA SER A 214 -8.86 -2.91 1.19
C SER A 214 -8.17 -1.64 0.71
N ALA A 215 -8.57 -0.48 1.23
CA ALA A 215 -7.89 0.79 1.04
C ALA A 215 -8.09 1.67 2.27
N LEU A 216 -7.01 2.32 2.72
CA LEU A 216 -7.06 3.28 3.83
C LEU A 216 -7.64 4.59 3.31
N ILE A 217 -8.64 5.13 4.01
CA ILE A 217 -9.27 6.41 3.73
C ILE A 217 -8.92 7.36 4.86
N GLN A 218 -8.26 8.48 4.54
CA GLN A 218 -7.90 9.48 5.54
C GLN A 218 -8.74 10.74 5.32
N ASP A 219 -9.42 11.19 6.36
CA ASP A 219 -10.17 12.44 6.34
C ASP A 219 -9.25 13.65 6.42
N TRP A 220 -9.75 14.80 5.98
CA TRP A 220 -9.02 16.06 6.04
C TRP A 220 -8.60 16.45 7.47
N SER A 221 -9.34 15.99 8.49
CA SER A 221 -9.01 16.27 9.90
C SER A 221 -7.62 15.77 10.32
N ILE A 222 -7.03 14.84 9.58
CA ILE A 222 -5.68 14.30 9.81
C ILE A 222 -4.72 14.61 8.65
N HIS A 223 -5.00 15.66 7.85
CA HIS A 223 -4.23 16.01 6.66
C HIS A 223 -2.73 16.28 6.91
N ASP A 224 -2.34 16.65 8.14
CA ASP A 224 -0.93 16.79 8.52
C ASP A 224 -0.13 15.48 8.40
N THR A 225 -0.83 14.34 8.38
CA THR A 225 -0.24 12.99 8.25
C THR A 225 -0.44 12.38 6.86
N TRP A 226 -1.05 13.11 5.92
CA TRP A 226 -1.30 12.60 4.58
C TRP A 226 -0.02 12.39 3.79
N LEU A 227 0.05 11.28 3.08
CA LEU A 227 1.23 10.91 2.29
C LEU A 227 1.45 11.87 1.12
N SER A 228 0.36 12.38 0.53
CA SER A 228 0.37 13.38 -0.53
C SER A 228 1.14 14.63 -0.13
N TYR A 229 1.14 15.01 1.15
CA TYR A 229 1.87 16.18 1.64
C TYR A 229 3.23 15.84 2.26
N ALA A 230 3.60 14.56 2.29
CA ALA A 230 4.90 14.17 2.83
C ALA A 230 6.04 14.68 1.93
N PRO A 231 7.23 14.99 2.49
CA PRO A 231 8.34 15.56 1.72
C PRO A 231 8.77 14.72 0.52
N GLN A 232 8.56 13.39 0.53
CA GLN A 232 8.88 12.54 -0.62
C GLN A 232 7.97 12.82 -1.82
N PHE A 233 6.72 13.22 -1.57
CA PHE A 233 5.66 13.39 -2.57
C PHE A 233 5.32 14.87 -2.85
N SER A 234 5.96 15.80 -2.14
CA SER A 234 5.79 17.25 -2.30
C SER A 234 7.15 17.96 -2.16
N ASN A 235 7.96 17.93 -3.22
CA ASN A 235 9.24 18.63 -3.29
C ASN A 235 9.53 19.12 -4.72
N GLU A 236 10.66 19.81 -4.92
CA GLU A 236 11.03 20.43 -6.21
C GLU A 236 11.34 19.43 -7.34
N GLN A 237 11.54 18.14 -7.05
CA GLN A 237 11.74 17.09 -8.06
C GLN A 237 10.44 16.68 -8.75
N TRP A 238 9.28 17.07 -8.19
CA TRP A 238 7.98 16.77 -8.78
C TRP A 238 7.64 17.78 -9.87
N ASN A 239 7.34 17.26 -11.06
CA ASN A 239 6.86 18.06 -12.17
C ASN A 239 5.38 18.40 -11.93
N TYR A 240 5.10 19.67 -11.68
CA TYR A 240 3.74 20.15 -11.52
C TYR A 240 3.00 20.17 -12.87
N CYS A 241 1.84 19.53 -12.95
CA CYS A 241 1.09 19.38 -14.19
C CYS A 241 -0.44 19.54 -14.03
N PHE A 242 -0.87 20.29 -13.02
CA PHE A 242 -2.29 20.47 -12.74
C PHE A 242 -3.03 21.17 -13.89
N PRO A 243 -4.07 20.54 -14.48
CA PRO A 243 -4.71 21.06 -15.68
C PRO A 243 -5.64 22.24 -15.39
N SER A 244 -5.80 23.12 -16.39
CA SER A 244 -6.67 24.30 -16.27
C SER A 244 -8.13 23.96 -15.95
N TYR A 245 -8.65 22.86 -16.52
CA TYR A 245 -10.00 22.39 -16.21
C TYR A 245 -10.15 21.88 -14.77
N GLY A 246 -9.05 21.48 -14.11
CA GLY A 246 -9.05 21.05 -12.70
C GLY A 246 -9.49 22.18 -11.77
N TYR A 247 -9.02 23.41 -12.00
CA TYR A 247 -9.47 24.59 -11.27
C TYR A 247 -10.97 24.85 -11.44
N SER A 248 -11.48 24.67 -12.66
CA SER A 248 -12.90 24.81 -12.98
C SER A 248 -13.74 23.73 -12.28
N GLU A 249 -13.27 22.49 -12.24
CA GLU A 249 -13.96 21.41 -11.53
C GLU A 249 -13.98 21.64 -10.02
N PHE A 250 -12.87 22.07 -9.41
CA PHE A 250 -12.88 22.42 -7.98
C PHE A 250 -13.81 23.60 -7.66
N THR A 251 -13.89 24.59 -8.53
CA THR A 251 -14.85 25.71 -8.41
C THR A 251 -16.29 25.19 -8.50
N ARG A 252 -16.58 24.30 -9.46
CA ARG A 252 -17.90 23.67 -9.63
C ARG A 252 -18.31 22.87 -8.38
N LEU A 253 -17.35 22.18 -7.77
CA LEU A 253 -17.55 21.38 -6.56
C LEU A 253 -17.64 22.21 -5.27
N GLN A 254 -17.38 23.53 -5.35
CA GLN A 254 -17.47 24.49 -4.26
C GLN A 254 -16.59 24.11 -3.06
N LEU A 255 -15.34 23.71 -3.32
CA LEU A 255 -14.44 23.23 -2.28
C LEU A 255 -13.80 24.36 -1.45
N PHE A 256 -13.67 25.55 -2.02
CA PHE A 256 -12.82 26.62 -1.48
C PHE A 256 -13.59 27.88 -1.07
N THR A 257 -12.99 28.70 -0.21
CA THR A 257 -13.37 30.09 0.04
C THR A 257 -12.12 30.98 0.02
N PRO A 258 -11.96 31.89 -0.98
CA PRO A 258 -12.85 32.18 -2.11
C PRO A 258 -13.13 30.96 -3.01
N SER A 259 -14.24 30.98 -3.77
CA SER A 259 -14.73 29.80 -4.50
C SER A 259 -13.78 29.27 -5.59
N ALA A 260 -12.77 30.03 -5.98
CA ALA A 260 -11.80 29.65 -7.01
C ALA A 260 -10.39 29.69 -6.43
N LEU A 261 -9.67 28.56 -6.58
CA LEU A 261 -8.26 28.47 -6.24
C LEU A 261 -7.43 29.34 -7.20
N LEU A 262 -6.41 30.00 -6.68
CA LEU A 262 -5.45 30.75 -7.50
C LEU A 262 -4.61 29.79 -8.35
N LYS A 263 -4.24 30.24 -9.55
CA LYS A 263 -3.35 29.46 -10.42
C LYS A 263 -1.97 29.37 -9.78
N CYS A 264 -1.55 28.14 -9.50
CA CYS A 264 -0.23 27.82 -8.97
C CYS A 264 0.73 27.37 -10.09
N TYR A 265 2.02 27.38 -9.81
CA TYR A 265 3.10 27.04 -10.76
C TYR A 265 4.02 25.93 -10.24
N SER A 266 3.86 25.53 -8.98
CA SER A 266 4.57 24.40 -8.39
C SER A 266 3.65 23.58 -7.51
N LEU A 267 4.05 22.34 -7.23
CA LEU A 267 3.30 21.45 -6.35
C LEU A 267 3.29 21.93 -4.89
N PRO A 268 4.41 22.42 -4.30
CA PRO A 268 4.38 23.00 -2.95
C PRO A 268 3.49 24.24 -2.82
N GLU A 269 3.47 25.09 -3.86
CA GLU A 269 2.58 26.25 -3.91
C GLU A 269 1.11 25.80 -3.96
N PHE A 270 0.79 24.86 -4.84
CA PHE A 270 -0.55 24.26 -4.92
C PHE A 270 -1.01 23.66 -3.59
N ASP A 271 -0.16 22.86 -2.94
CA ASP A 271 -0.48 22.21 -1.68
C ASP A 271 -0.72 23.25 -0.56
N SER A 272 0.05 24.35 -0.56
CA SER A 272 -0.12 25.46 0.39
C SER A 272 -1.44 26.19 0.17
N GLU A 273 -1.75 26.55 -1.08
CA GLU A 273 -3.01 27.23 -1.43
C GLU A 273 -4.22 26.34 -1.18
N PHE A 274 -4.14 25.05 -1.52
CA PHE A 274 -5.22 24.10 -1.26
C PHE A 274 -5.55 24.04 0.24
N LYS A 275 -4.53 23.89 1.09
CA LYS A 275 -4.70 23.85 2.54
C LYS A 275 -5.28 25.15 3.11
N LEU A 276 -4.82 26.30 2.61
CA LEU A 276 -5.23 27.60 3.09
C LEU A 276 -6.70 27.91 2.74
N GLN A 277 -7.13 27.54 1.53
CA GLN A 277 -8.42 27.96 0.99
C GLN A 277 -9.53 26.90 1.13
N LEU A 278 -9.22 25.65 1.50
CA LEU A 278 -10.23 24.59 1.61
C LEU A 278 -11.26 24.94 2.68
N ALA A 279 -12.51 25.06 2.26
CA ALA A 279 -13.65 25.37 3.12
C ALA A 279 -14.49 24.11 3.41
N ASP A 280 -14.71 23.26 2.40
CA ASP A 280 -15.48 22.02 2.54
C ASP A 280 -14.56 20.84 2.87
N THR A 281 -14.11 20.78 4.13
CA THR A 281 -13.12 19.78 4.57
C THR A 281 -13.66 18.35 4.57
N GLN A 282 -14.98 18.16 4.62
CA GLN A 282 -15.62 16.83 4.64
C GLN A 282 -15.76 16.25 3.22
N ALA A 283 -15.64 17.08 2.19
CA ALA A 283 -15.72 16.65 0.80
C ALA A 283 -14.42 16.06 0.25
N VAL A 284 -13.35 16.00 1.06
CA VAL A 284 -12.02 15.60 0.60
C VAL A 284 -11.46 14.51 1.51
N CYS A 285 -10.90 13.48 0.89
CA CYS A 285 -10.12 12.45 1.58
C CYS A 285 -8.83 12.14 0.83
N GLU A 286 -7.91 11.45 1.49
CA GLU A 286 -6.82 10.75 0.83
C GLU A 286 -7.12 9.24 0.79
N VAL A 287 -6.84 8.62 -0.35
CA VAL A 287 -6.97 7.17 -0.52
C VAL A 287 -5.59 6.56 -0.70
N LEU A 288 -5.21 5.69 0.23
CA LEU A 288 -3.92 5.00 0.24
C LEU A 288 -4.09 3.49 0.31
N ARG A 289 -3.00 2.77 0.03
CA ARG A 289 -2.87 1.32 0.29
C ARG A 289 -4.00 0.49 -0.32
N LEU A 290 -4.36 0.77 -1.57
CA LEU A 290 -5.34 -0.03 -2.30
C LEU A 290 -4.78 -1.44 -2.61
N THR A 291 -5.11 -2.44 -1.80
CA THR A 291 -4.72 -3.84 -2.03
C THR A 291 -5.78 -4.61 -2.77
N VAL A 292 -5.33 -5.53 -3.62
CA VAL A 292 -6.20 -6.51 -4.30
C VAL A 292 -5.61 -7.91 -4.19
N SER A 293 -6.41 -8.85 -3.66
CA SER A 293 -5.97 -10.22 -3.38
C SER A 293 -6.14 -11.16 -4.58
N GLY A 294 -5.52 -12.35 -4.52
CA GLY A 294 -5.70 -13.41 -5.52
C GLY A 294 -4.59 -13.50 -6.58
N ASN A 295 -4.80 -14.36 -7.57
CA ASN A 295 -3.88 -14.57 -8.69
C ASN A 295 -3.89 -13.39 -9.68
N ALA A 296 -2.98 -13.37 -10.66
CA ALA A 296 -2.84 -12.25 -11.60
C ALA A 296 -4.15 -11.84 -12.31
N GLN A 297 -5.00 -12.80 -12.70
CA GLN A 297 -6.27 -12.50 -13.35
C GLN A 297 -7.30 -11.96 -12.36
N GLN A 298 -7.33 -12.51 -11.14
CA GLN A 298 -8.17 -12.05 -10.03
C GLN A 298 -7.79 -10.64 -9.60
N LYS A 299 -6.50 -10.36 -9.41
CA LYS A 299 -5.99 -9.02 -9.08
C LYS A 299 -6.48 -7.98 -10.08
N LEU A 300 -6.42 -8.28 -11.39
CA LEU A 300 -6.90 -7.36 -12.41
C LEU A 300 -8.42 -7.11 -12.33
N TYR A 301 -9.20 -8.15 -12.06
CA TYR A 301 -10.64 -8.01 -11.88
C TYR A 301 -10.99 -7.23 -10.62
N PHE A 302 -10.36 -7.56 -9.50
CA PHE A 302 -10.57 -6.86 -8.24
C PHE A 302 -10.05 -5.45 -8.26
N LEU A 303 -9.06 -5.12 -9.09
CA LEU A 303 -8.65 -3.74 -9.31
C LEU A 303 -9.75 -2.93 -9.99
N TYR A 304 -10.41 -3.49 -11.01
CA TYR A 304 -11.59 -2.90 -11.64
C TYR A 304 -12.73 -2.72 -10.62
N LEU A 305 -13.07 -3.80 -9.91
CA LEU A 305 -14.19 -3.82 -8.99
C LEU A 305 -13.94 -2.89 -7.80
N ALA A 306 -12.72 -2.87 -7.27
CA ALA A 306 -12.30 -1.96 -6.22
C ALA A 306 -12.53 -0.51 -6.62
N GLN A 307 -12.08 -0.10 -7.81
CA GLN A 307 -12.31 1.27 -8.28
C GLN A 307 -13.81 1.53 -8.40
N LYS A 308 -14.57 0.67 -9.09
CA LYS A 308 -16.02 0.86 -9.25
C LYS A 308 -16.76 1.03 -7.92
N GLU A 309 -16.54 0.12 -6.98
CA GLU A 309 -17.19 0.13 -5.67
C GLU A 309 -16.70 1.29 -4.79
N LEU A 310 -15.39 1.58 -4.77
CA LEU A 310 -14.81 2.66 -3.98
C LEU A 310 -15.37 4.02 -4.40
N MET A 311 -15.44 4.30 -5.70
CA MET A 311 -15.99 5.58 -6.18
C MET A 311 -17.46 5.71 -5.81
N SER A 312 -18.23 4.62 -5.94
CA SER A 312 -19.65 4.58 -5.58
C SER A 312 -19.85 4.85 -4.09
N VAL A 313 -19.15 4.11 -3.23
CA VAL A 313 -19.27 4.22 -1.77
C VAL A 313 -18.82 5.60 -1.28
N LEU A 314 -17.66 6.10 -1.72
CA LEU A 314 -17.17 7.40 -1.26
C LEU A 314 -18.03 8.56 -1.75
N HIS A 315 -18.55 8.49 -2.97
CA HIS A 315 -19.51 9.47 -3.48
C HIS A 315 -20.81 9.49 -2.65
N GLN A 316 -21.34 8.31 -2.32
CA GLN A 316 -22.56 8.19 -1.50
C GLN A 316 -22.37 8.72 -0.07
N THR A 317 -21.17 8.56 0.49
CA THR A 317 -20.80 9.12 1.81
C THR A 317 -20.63 10.65 1.78
N GLY A 318 -20.54 11.25 0.60
CA GLY A 318 -20.47 12.71 0.43
C GLY A 318 -19.09 13.25 0.07
N TYR A 319 -18.08 12.40 -0.11
CA TYR A 319 -16.79 12.85 -0.65
C TYR A 319 -16.95 13.27 -2.12
N LYS A 320 -16.27 14.35 -2.48
CA LYS A 320 -16.21 14.89 -3.84
C LYS A 320 -14.87 14.58 -4.50
N ILE A 321 -13.77 14.75 -3.77
CA ILE A 321 -12.40 14.56 -4.26
C ILE A 321 -11.61 13.59 -3.39
N GLY A 322 -10.92 12.64 -4.03
CA GLY A 322 -9.95 11.76 -3.40
C GLY A 322 -8.53 12.07 -3.86
N PHE A 323 -7.61 12.35 -2.94
CA PHE A 323 -6.18 12.45 -3.21
C PHE A 323 -5.59 11.06 -3.40
N THR A 324 -4.70 10.93 -4.39
CA THR A 324 -4.07 9.65 -4.73
C THR A 324 -2.62 9.83 -5.13
N ILE A 325 -1.83 8.77 -4.89
CA ILE A 325 -0.49 8.55 -5.44
C ILE A 325 -0.54 7.21 -6.17
N ILE A 326 -0.27 7.20 -7.48
CA ILE A 326 -0.45 6.03 -8.35
C ILE A 326 0.78 5.83 -9.23
N GLU A 327 1.38 4.65 -9.13
CA GLU A 327 2.40 4.16 -10.07
C GLU A 327 1.83 3.07 -11.01
N GLN A 328 0.64 2.53 -10.73
CA GLN A 328 0.05 1.39 -11.43
C GLN A 328 -0.41 1.75 -12.86
N PRO A 329 0.29 1.31 -13.92
CA PRO A 329 0.01 1.77 -15.28
C PRO A 329 -1.36 1.34 -15.79
N PHE A 330 -1.90 0.21 -15.29
CA PHE A 330 -3.21 -0.26 -15.72
C PHE A 330 -4.33 0.74 -15.34
N MET A 331 -4.28 1.28 -14.12
CA MET A 331 -5.25 2.27 -13.64
C MET A 331 -5.12 3.57 -14.44
N LEU A 332 -3.90 4.08 -14.60
CA LEU A 332 -3.62 5.32 -15.32
C LEU A 332 -4.07 5.25 -16.79
N ASN A 333 -3.81 4.13 -17.47
CA ASN A 333 -4.29 3.92 -18.83
C ASN A 333 -5.83 3.89 -18.92
N PHE A 334 -6.52 3.40 -17.88
CA PHE A 334 -7.99 3.46 -17.87
C PHE A 334 -8.48 4.90 -17.68
N TYR A 335 -7.84 5.65 -16.79
CA TYR A 335 -8.18 7.05 -16.54
C TYR A 335 -7.99 7.95 -17.77
N GLN A 336 -6.98 7.66 -18.59
CA GLN A 336 -6.78 8.32 -19.88
C GLN A 336 -7.86 7.96 -20.92
N ALA A 337 -8.57 6.84 -20.74
CA ALA A 337 -9.61 6.38 -21.66
C ALA A 337 -11.00 6.91 -21.34
N ILE A 338 -11.19 7.51 -20.16
CA ILE A 338 -12.47 8.06 -19.69
C ILE A 338 -12.43 9.60 -19.72
N ASP A 339 -13.50 10.25 -19.25
CA ASP A 339 -13.56 11.70 -19.17
C ASP A 339 -12.38 12.26 -18.34
N ALA A 340 -11.65 13.22 -18.89
CA ALA A 340 -10.48 13.84 -18.23
C ALA A 340 -10.85 14.54 -16.90
N LYS A 341 -12.13 14.83 -16.65
CA LYS A 341 -12.62 15.36 -15.38
C LYS A 341 -12.79 14.29 -14.29
N ALA A 342 -12.75 13.00 -14.66
CA ALA A 342 -12.87 11.89 -13.72
C ALA A 342 -11.59 11.68 -12.91
N TYR A 343 -10.43 11.83 -13.55
CA TYR A 343 -9.14 11.80 -12.89
C TYR A 343 -8.18 12.79 -13.55
N PHE A 344 -7.49 13.59 -12.74
CA PHE A 344 -6.51 14.54 -13.21
C PHE A 344 -5.31 14.64 -12.27
N HIS A 345 -4.14 14.81 -12.87
CA HIS A 345 -2.86 14.86 -12.16
C HIS A 345 -2.64 16.24 -11.51
N SER A 346 -1.99 16.27 -10.35
CA SER A 346 -1.34 17.48 -9.81
C SER A 346 0.14 17.53 -10.16
N GLY A 347 0.79 16.37 -10.20
CA GLY A 347 2.19 16.27 -10.59
C GLY A 347 2.66 14.83 -10.79
N TYR A 348 3.90 14.69 -11.28
CA TYR A 348 4.54 13.39 -11.50
C TYR A 348 6.04 13.45 -11.20
N CYS A 349 6.61 12.32 -10.79
CA CYS A 349 8.04 12.18 -10.48
C CYS A 349 8.51 10.74 -10.72
N ASP A 350 9.72 10.57 -11.25
CA ASP A 350 10.43 9.29 -11.23
C ASP A 350 11.22 9.19 -9.92
N LEU A 351 10.58 8.64 -8.89
CA LEU A 351 11.14 8.55 -7.53
C LEU A 351 12.43 7.72 -7.51
N ASN A 352 12.49 6.67 -8.34
CA ASN A 352 13.57 5.70 -8.33
C ASN A 352 14.64 5.95 -9.39
N ASN A 353 14.44 6.93 -10.28
CA ASN A 353 15.25 7.13 -11.50
C ASN A 353 15.33 5.84 -12.34
N ASP A 354 14.27 5.03 -12.35
CA ASP A 354 14.19 3.76 -13.09
C ASP A 354 13.36 3.88 -14.38
N GLY A 355 12.94 5.10 -14.74
CA GLY A 355 12.10 5.41 -15.88
C GLY A 355 10.61 5.22 -15.63
N LYS A 356 10.17 4.89 -14.40
CA LYS A 356 8.75 4.78 -14.05
C LYS A 356 8.28 6.03 -13.32
N GLU A 357 7.24 6.63 -13.86
CA GLU A 357 6.63 7.81 -13.26
C GLU A 357 5.58 7.41 -12.20
N THR A 358 5.72 7.98 -11.01
CA THR A 358 4.68 8.03 -9.99
C THR A 358 3.87 9.32 -10.19
N TYR A 359 2.55 9.21 -10.15
CA TYR A 359 1.65 10.34 -10.33
C TYR A 359 0.89 10.67 -9.06
N ARG A 360 0.85 11.96 -8.70
CA ARG A 360 -0.12 12.52 -7.77
C ARG A 360 -1.32 13.03 -8.55
N GLY A 361 -2.51 12.82 -8.02
CA GLY A 361 -3.72 13.26 -8.69
C GLY A 361 -4.97 13.12 -7.84
N PHE A 362 -6.09 13.41 -8.49
CA PHE A 362 -7.39 13.51 -7.86
C PHE A 362 -8.39 12.61 -8.56
N TRP A 363 -9.08 11.78 -7.79
CA TRP A 363 -10.35 11.22 -8.22
C TRP A 363 -11.46 12.23 -7.98
N ASN A 364 -12.22 12.51 -9.02
CA ASN A 364 -13.51 13.17 -8.90
C ASN A 364 -14.58 12.10 -8.80
N PHE A 365 -15.07 11.83 -7.58
CA PHE A 365 -15.91 10.67 -7.31
C PHE A 365 -17.21 10.68 -8.12
N GLU A 366 -17.85 11.84 -8.30
CA GLU A 366 -19.05 11.99 -9.14
C GLU A 366 -18.80 11.55 -10.58
N MET A 367 -17.69 12.04 -11.17
CA MET A 367 -17.34 11.77 -12.57
C MET A 367 -16.85 10.33 -12.76
N MET A 368 -16.14 9.79 -11.77
CA MET A 368 -15.71 8.39 -11.76
C MET A 368 -16.90 7.43 -11.66
N VAL A 369 -17.90 7.72 -10.83
CA VAL A 369 -19.14 6.92 -10.76
C VAL A 369 -19.85 6.89 -12.12
N LYS A 370 -19.94 8.04 -12.81
CA LYS A 370 -20.49 8.09 -14.18
C LYS A 370 -19.67 7.26 -15.17
N ALA A 371 -18.34 7.26 -15.06
CA ALA A 371 -17.50 6.43 -15.92
C ALA A 371 -17.71 4.93 -15.68
N PHE A 372 -17.91 4.53 -14.42
CA PHE A 372 -18.12 3.13 -14.05
C PHE A 372 -19.57 2.63 -14.17
N SER A 373 -20.56 3.50 -14.28
CA SER A 373 -21.97 3.06 -14.47
C SER A 373 -22.16 2.27 -15.76
N ASP A 374 -21.41 2.63 -16.81
CA ASP A 374 -21.52 2.03 -18.14
C ASP A 374 -20.34 1.10 -18.47
N THR A 375 -19.44 0.86 -17.51
CA THR A 375 -18.22 0.08 -17.72
C THR A 375 -18.27 -1.22 -16.92
N ASP A 376 -18.40 -2.34 -17.62
CA ASP A 376 -18.16 -3.67 -17.06
C ASP A 376 -16.65 -4.05 -17.13
N PHE A 377 -16.26 -5.18 -16.54
CA PHE A 377 -14.87 -5.62 -16.57
C PHE A 377 -14.31 -5.81 -17.99
N ARG A 378 -15.16 -6.13 -18.97
CA ARG A 378 -14.74 -6.29 -20.37
C ARG A 378 -14.47 -4.93 -21.01
N GLY A 379 -15.32 -3.95 -20.75
CA GLY A 379 -15.16 -2.54 -21.14
C GLY A 379 -13.90 -1.95 -20.53
N TYR A 380 -13.67 -2.18 -19.23
CA TYR A 380 -12.47 -1.75 -18.51
C TYR A 380 -11.18 -2.23 -19.21
N LYS A 381 -11.11 -3.53 -19.53
CA LYS A 381 -9.97 -4.09 -20.27
C LYS A 381 -9.85 -3.57 -21.70
N ARG A 382 -10.96 -3.30 -22.38
CA ARG A 382 -10.96 -2.78 -23.75
C ARG A 382 -10.41 -1.36 -23.79
N ALA A 383 -10.89 -0.50 -22.90
CA ALA A 383 -10.43 0.89 -22.76
C ALA A 383 -8.90 0.98 -22.59
N VAL A 384 -8.34 0.18 -21.68
CA VAL A 384 -6.88 0.13 -21.47
C VAL A 384 -6.12 -0.38 -22.69
N ARG A 385 -6.66 -1.38 -23.40
CA ARG A 385 -6.02 -1.91 -24.62
C ARG A 385 -5.98 -0.87 -25.75
N GLU A 386 -7.02 -0.05 -25.87
CA GLU A 386 -7.09 0.98 -26.91
C GLU A 386 -6.08 2.10 -26.70
N ILE A 387 -5.89 2.55 -25.46
CA ILE A 387 -4.86 3.54 -25.10
C ILE A 387 -3.45 3.01 -25.40
N ARG A 388 -3.17 1.76 -25.02
CA ARG A 388 -1.86 1.13 -25.30
C ARG A 388 -1.56 1.04 -26.79
N LYS A 389 -2.57 0.79 -27.63
CA LYS A 389 -2.42 0.78 -29.09
C LYS A 389 -2.14 2.16 -29.66
N ARG A 390 -2.77 3.21 -29.13
CA ARG A 390 -2.48 4.59 -29.55
C ARG A 390 -1.05 4.98 -29.20
N GLY A 391 -0.61 4.70 -27.97
CA GLY A 391 0.76 4.99 -27.54
C GLY A 391 1.85 4.10 -28.18
N SER A 392 1.49 3.00 -28.87
CA SER A 392 2.43 2.27 -29.73
C SER A 392 2.49 2.86 -31.14
N LEU A 393 1.34 3.28 -31.70
CA LEU A 393 1.27 3.90 -33.03
C LEU A 393 1.94 5.28 -33.05
N GLU A 394 1.78 6.09 -32.01
CA GLU A 394 2.46 7.39 -31.88
C GLU A 394 4.00 7.25 -31.72
N ARG A 395 4.48 6.10 -31.21
CA ARG A 395 5.91 5.80 -31.17
C ARG A 395 6.47 5.37 -32.52
N ASP A 396 5.69 4.66 -33.33
CA ASP A 396 6.10 4.23 -34.66
C ASP A 396 6.01 5.35 -35.71
N GLU A 397 5.19 6.39 -35.49
CA GLU A 397 5.12 7.59 -36.36
C GLU A 397 6.27 8.60 -36.11
N HIS A 398 7.12 8.37 -35.11
CA HIS A 398 8.25 9.24 -34.74
C HIS A 398 9.63 8.55 -34.90
N VAL A 399 9.70 7.46 -35.67
CA VAL A 399 10.95 6.77 -36.05
C VAL A 399 11.38 7.12 -37.47
#